data_AF-A0A7W8BBL4-F1
#
_entry.id   AF-A0A7W8BBL4-F1
#
_cell.length_a   1.000
_cell.length_b   1.000
_cell.length_c   1.000
_cell.angle_alpha   90.00
_cell.angle_beta   90.00
_cell.angle_gamma   90.00
#
_symmetry.space_group_name_H-M   'P 1'
#
loop_
_entity.id
_entity.type
_entity.pdbx_description
1 polymer ?
#
loop_
_entity_poly.entity_id
_entity_poly.type
_entity_poly.pdbx_seq_one_letter_code
_entity_poly.pdbx_strand_id
1 'polypeptide(L)'
;MMTRRPEHPTHATGAHRAQRGAPRAVRTDQETLVQRPPVPYESHVDGLFTYCLSVLCEHDAAIAALGEVLALAERRADRSPAGADLRRSWLYALARWACLRRLMAQGAGAAAPADTGVPRARREELALLAWPEAAGTTAEQREALELAVRHGLSPQEVAAVLRLEPDAARALLSSAACEVERTRTALAVVESGHCPVVSRFSGDAQILLGAALRRELVRHVDDCADCRRTAERATAGEPWPGTPASSAALPVAEAPVAAVHAAMLDALAAYRQRGSAAPPTPRFDRRGFPQDPKDRVARRGRLRSRALTTTVVATVVAAPVLALWAAYRGAPETGESQEPAAVSAEETGGTAQYPFDGRGPARKTFDSRALTAPRAADVSVTVVGPDGRPVPAPPSGSATPSAGASAAPAPGGPPPAPAPGPGRLTIEAQPSGTTTLITLRASGGEPVVWSMTTDAPWLRLSRTGGVLRPGQSLTVVVTVDHASEPVGRWSARVAVAPGGGVVTIEGQGRAPEPSPSPPRPSPPPPDPTPQPPGPTPAS
;
A
#
# COMPACT_ATOMS: atom_id res chain seq x y z
N MET A 1 1.58 44.87 -80.67
CA MET A 1 0.31 44.98 -79.93
C MET A 1 0.65 44.94 -78.44
N MET A 2 0.88 45.99 -77.63
CA MET A 2 0.31 47.35 -77.50
C MET A 2 -1.21 47.34 -77.69
N THR A 3 -2.08 47.71 -76.76
CA THR A 3 -2.07 48.50 -75.52
C THR A 3 -3.37 48.07 -74.76
N ARG A 4 -3.61 48.29 -73.46
CA ARG A 4 -4.10 49.57 -72.90
C ARG A 4 -4.29 49.43 -71.38
N ARG A 5 -3.76 50.40 -70.66
CA ARG A 5 -4.24 50.86 -69.35
C ARG A 5 -5.58 51.60 -69.56
N PRO A 6 -6.37 51.79 -68.50
CA PRO A 6 -6.61 53.16 -68.10
C PRO A 6 -6.47 53.39 -66.59
N GLU A 7 -6.22 54.66 -66.31
CA GLU A 7 -5.90 55.28 -65.02
C GLU A 7 -7.13 55.53 -64.16
N HIS A 8 -6.89 55.76 -62.86
CA HIS A 8 -7.86 56.21 -61.87
C HIS A 8 -8.28 57.67 -62.06
N PRO A 9 -9.42 58.07 -61.47
CA PRO A 9 -9.47 59.33 -60.74
C PRO A 9 -10.02 59.19 -59.32
N THR A 10 -9.80 60.27 -58.57
CA THR A 10 -9.62 60.37 -57.11
C THR A 10 -10.84 60.99 -56.40
N HIS A 11 -10.98 60.67 -55.10
CA HIS A 11 -11.57 61.44 -53.99
C HIS A 11 -12.92 61.05 -53.34
N ALA A 12 -12.81 61.06 -51.99
CA ALA A 12 -13.80 61.22 -50.92
C ALA A 12 -14.81 60.07 -50.73
N THR A 13 -14.83 59.37 -49.59
CA THR A 13 -15.14 59.94 -48.28
C THR A 13 -14.64 59.02 -47.18
N GLY A 14 -14.00 59.59 -46.15
CA GLY A 14 -13.56 58.86 -44.97
C GLY A 14 -14.73 58.23 -44.22
N ALA A 15 -14.59 56.96 -43.89
CA ALA A 15 -15.36 56.33 -42.82
C ALA A 15 -14.37 55.58 -41.94
N HIS A 16 -13.94 56.25 -40.87
CA HIS A 16 -13.34 55.60 -39.72
C HIS A 16 -14.29 54.50 -39.26
N ARG A 17 -13.92 53.24 -39.50
CA ARG A 17 -14.59 52.10 -38.87
C ARG A 17 -14.15 52.12 -37.41
N ALA A 18 -14.90 52.86 -36.60
CA ALA A 18 -14.85 52.73 -35.15
C ALA A 18 -15.01 51.24 -34.82
N GLN A 19 -13.96 50.65 -34.27
CA GLN A 19 -14.04 49.38 -33.57
C GLN A 19 -15.11 49.57 -32.49
N ARG A 20 -16.29 48.98 -32.69
CA ARG A 20 -17.28 48.83 -31.62
C ARG A 20 -16.62 47.96 -30.57
N GLY A 21 -16.05 48.61 -29.55
CA GLY A 21 -15.74 47.96 -28.29
C GLY A 21 -17.02 47.31 -27.80
N ALA A 22 -17.01 45.98 -27.72
CA ALA A 22 -18.05 45.25 -27.02
C ALA A 22 -18.16 45.82 -25.59
N PRO A 23 -19.36 45.92 -25.00
CA PRO A 23 -19.50 46.45 -23.65
C PRO A 23 -18.63 45.63 -22.71
N ARG A 24 -17.82 46.33 -21.90
CA ARG A 24 -16.95 45.73 -20.87
C ARG A 24 -17.72 44.75 -19.96
N ALA A 25 -19.02 44.96 -19.79
CA ALA A 25 -19.98 44.09 -19.10
C ALA A 25 -20.15 42.70 -19.75
N VAL A 26 -20.26 42.60 -21.08
CA VAL A 26 -20.44 41.29 -21.76
C VAL A 26 -19.16 40.45 -21.68
N ARG A 27 -17.99 41.12 -21.67
CA ARG A 27 -16.70 40.43 -21.53
C ARG A 27 -16.46 39.97 -20.10
N THR A 28 -16.86 40.76 -19.10
CA THR A 28 -16.84 40.30 -17.69
C THR A 28 -17.83 39.17 -17.47
N ASP A 29 -19.02 39.21 -18.08
CA ASP A 29 -20.03 38.14 -17.96
C ASP A 29 -19.52 36.83 -18.59
N GLN A 30 -18.87 36.90 -19.76
CA GLN A 30 -18.17 35.77 -20.36
C GLN A 30 -16.96 35.30 -19.54
N GLU A 31 -16.15 36.20 -18.98
CA GLU A 31 -15.04 35.84 -18.08
C GLU A 31 -15.55 35.20 -16.78
N THR A 32 -16.69 35.63 -16.22
CA THR A 32 -17.33 34.98 -15.06
C THR A 32 -18.00 33.65 -15.40
N LEU A 33 -18.57 33.50 -16.61
CA LEU A 33 -19.10 32.22 -17.10
C LEU A 33 -17.98 31.23 -17.44
N VAL A 34 -16.82 31.72 -17.86
CA VAL A 34 -15.58 30.95 -18.10
C VAL A 34 -14.81 30.64 -16.81
N GLN A 35 -15.31 31.05 -15.64
CA GLN A 35 -14.69 30.72 -14.34
C GLN A 35 -15.51 29.73 -13.50
N ARG A 36 -16.74 29.41 -13.91
CA ARG A 36 -17.66 28.59 -13.10
C ARG A 36 -17.73 27.17 -13.67
N PRO A 37 -17.45 26.12 -12.88
CA PRO A 37 -17.69 24.76 -13.32
C PRO A 37 -19.18 24.59 -13.64
N PRO A 38 -19.53 23.67 -14.55
CA PRO A 38 -20.92 23.45 -14.92
C PRO A 38 -21.79 23.20 -13.66
N VAL A 39 -22.95 23.87 -13.62
CA VAL A 39 -23.92 23.92 -12.49
C VAL A 39 -24.18 22.58 -11.79
N PRO A 40 -24.20 21.41 -12.48
CA PRO A 40 -24.46 20.12 -11.83
C PRO A 40 -23.42 19.66 -10.79
N TYR A 41 -22.22 20.26 -10.77
CA TYR A 41 -21.11 19.79 -9.93
C TYR A 41 -20.77 20.73 -8.77
N GLU A 42 -21.29 21.95 -8.76
CA GLU A 42 -20.93 23.02 -7.82
C GLU A 42 -21.03 22.57 -6.35
N SER A 43 -22.06 21.80 -6.00
CA SER A 43 -22.26 21.32 -4.61
C SER A 43 -21.24 20.28 -4.14
N HIS A 44 -20.40 19.74 -5.03
CA HIS A 44 -19.46 18.67 -4.72
C HIS A 44 -17.99 19.10 -4.91
N VAL A 45 -17.72 20.29 -5.45
CA VAL A 45 -16.35 20.69 -5.84
C VAL A 45 -15.42 20.73 -4.63
N ASP A 46 -15.85 21.33 -3.51
CA ASP A 46 -15.05 21.42 -2.28
C ASP A 46 -14.75 20.03 -1.69
N GLY A 47 -15.77 19.16 -1.65
CA GLY A 47 -15.62 17.78 -1.18
C GLY A 47 -14.68 16.96 -2.07
N LEU A 48 -14.82 17.05 -3.39
CA LEU A 48 -13.95 16.33 -4.34
C LEU A 48 -12.52 16.88 -4.31
N PHE A 49 -12.34 18.19 -4.19
CA PHE A 49 -11.03 18.80 -4.02
C PHE A 49 -10.37 18.30 -2.75
N THR A 50 -11.10 18.34 -1.63
CA THR A 50 -10.65 17.85 -0.33
C THR A 50 -10.25 16.37 -0.39
N TYR A 51 -11.01 15.53 -1.09
CA TYR A 51 -10.67 14.12 -1.29
C TYR A 51 -9.40 13.94 -2.13
N CYS A 52 -9.29 14.63 -3.27
CA CYS A 52 -8.08 14.58 -4.08
C CYS A 52 -6.85 15.05 -3.29
N LEU A 53 -7.05 16.06 -2.46
CA LEU A 53 -6.04 16.64 -1.60
C LEU A 53 -5.60 15.68 -0.49
N SER A 54 -6.52 14.97 0.16
CA SER A 54 -6.18 13.99 1.20
C SER A 54 -5.46 12.75 0.65
N VAL A 55 -5.74 12.36 -0.60
CA VAL A 55 -5.08 11.22 -1.25
C VAL A 55 -3.71 11.58 -1.84
N LEU A 56 -3.58 12.76 -2.48
CA LEU A 56 -2.34 13.15 -3.18
C LEU A 56 -1.36 13.96 -2.34
N CYS A 57 -1.84 14.59 -1.25
CA CYS A 57 -1.06 15.47 -0.38
C CYS A 57 -0.38 16.67 -1.10
N GLU A 58 -0.73 16.97 -2.35
CA GLU A 58 -0.12 18.03 -3.17
C GLU A 58 -1.19 18.91 -3.87
N HIS A 59 -1.06 20.24 -3.79
CA HIS A 59 -2.16 21.18 -4.08
C HIS A 59 -2.47 21.18 -5.56
N ASP A 60 -1.42 21.43 -6.34
CA ASP A 60 -1.50 21.52 -7.78
C ASP A 60 -1.87 20.15 -8.38
N ALA A 61 -1.39 19.06 -7.76
CA ALA A 61 -1.80 17.72 -8.14
C ALA A 61 -3.30 17.47 -7.87
N ALA A 62 -3.84 17.96 -6.75
CA ALA A 62 -5.26 17.88 -6.44
C ALA A 62 -6.12 18.73 -7.37
N ILE A 63 -5.69 19.96 -7.70
CA ILE A 63 -6.34 20.81 -8.71
C ILE A 63 -6.38 20.10 -10.07
N ALA A 64 -5.23 19.59 -10.52
CA ALA A 64 -5.13 18.91 -11.81
C ALA A 64 -5.95 17.61 -11.85
N ALA A 65 -6.02 16.87 -10.73
CA ALA A 65 -6.85 15.69 -10.61
C ALA A 65 -8.34 16.04 -10.66
N LEU A 66 -8.78 17.06 -9.92
CA LEU A 66 -10.18 17.49 -9.93
C LEU A 66 -10.61 18.03 -11.29
N GLY A 67 -9.78 18.85 -11.95
CA GLY A 67 -10.03 19.30 -13.31
C GLY A 67 -10.22 18.14 -14.29
N GLU A 68 -9.39 17.10 -14.18
CA GLU A 68 -9.53 15.87 -14.97
C GLU A 68 -10.82 15.10 -14.67
N VAL A 69 -11.23 15.02 -13.40
CA VAL A 69 -12.48 14.38 -12.98
C VAL A 69 -13.68 15.06 -13.62
N LEU A 70 -13.74 16.39 -13.56
CA LEU A 70 -14.82 17.16 -14.16
C LEU A 70 -14.81 17.03 -15.69
N ALA A 71 -13.63 17.05 -16.32
CA ALA A 71 -13.50 16.82 -17.77
C ALA A 71 -13.96 15.41 -18.19
N LEU A 72 -13.67 14.40 -17.37
CA LEU A 72 -14.15 13.03 -17.59
C LEU A 72 -15.67 12.93 -17.40
N ALA A 73 -16.21 13.61 -16.38
CA ALA A 73 -17.63 13.64 -16.11
C ALA A 73 -18.42 14.24 -17.29
N GLU A 74 -17.96 15.38 -17.82
CA GLU A 74 -18.54 16.01 -19.01
C GLU A 74 -18.49 15.10 -20.25
N ARG A 75 -17.33 14.49 -20.52
CA ARG A 75 -17.16 13.61 -21.70
C ARG A 75 -17.92 12.29 -21.60
N ARG A 76 -18.31 11.89 -20.39
CA ARG A 76 -18.97 10.62 -20.10
C ARG A 76 -20.29 10.82 -19.39
N ALA A 77 -20.95 11.94 -19.66
CA ALA A 77 -22.31 12.19 -19.19
C ALA A 77 -23.29 11.06 -19.60
N ASP A 78 -23.03 10.39 -20.74
CA ASP A 78 -23.76 9.19 -21.19
C ASP A 78 -23.67 7.99 -20.23
N ARG A 79 -22.64 7.96 -19.37
CA ARG A 79 -22.39 6.90 -18.38
C ARG A 79 -22.72 7.30 -16.95
N SER A 80 -23.13 8.55 -16.72
CA SER A 80 -23.54 9.00 -15.39
C SER A 80 -24.77 8.21 -14.95
N PRO A 81 -24.74 7.59 -13.75
CA PRO A 81 -25.94 7.03 -13.14
C PRO A 81 -27.06 8.06 -12.99
N ALA A 82 -28.31 7.58 -13.05
CA ALA A 82 -29.49 8.38 -12.71
C ALA A 82 -29.67 8.44 -11.19
N GLY A 83 -30.01 9.60 -10.65
CA GLY A 83 -30.12 9.84 -9.20
C GLY A 83 -28.95 10.64 -8.63
N ALA A 84 -29.24 11.53 -7.68
CA ALA A 84 -28.24 12.44 -7.11
C ALA A 84 -27.16 11.70 -6.31
N ASP A 85 -27.53 10.75 -5.46
CA ASP A 85 -26.60 10.00 -4.60
C ASP A 85 -25.67 9.08 -5.41
N LEU A 86 -26.20 8.43 -6.45
CA LEU A 86 -25.41 7.62 -7.37
C LEU A 86 -24.47 8.49 -8.22
N ARG A 87 -24.87 9.71 -8.58
CA ARG A 87 -24.00 10.66 -9.26
C ARG A 87 -22.88 11.15 -8.34
N ARG A 88 -23.19 11.45 -7.08
CA ARG A 88 -22.21 11.84 -6.06
C ARG A 88 -21.14 10.76 -5.88
N SER A 89 -21.55 9.53 -5.58
CA SER A 89 -20.61 8.40 -5.46
C SER A 89 -19.84 8.12 -6.76
N TRP A 90 -20.46 8.30 -7.92
CA TRP A 90 -19.77 8.18 -9.21
C TRP A 90 -18.65 9.23 -9.40
N LEU A 91 -18.86 10.49 -8.99
CA LEU A 91 -17.83 11.53 -9.02
C LEU A 91 -16.65 11.19 -8.09
N TYR A 92 -16.92 10.71 -6.88
CA TYR A 92 -15.86 10.23 -5.98
C TYR A 92 -15.12 9.02 -6.54
N ALA A 93 -15.80 8.11 -7.23
CA ALA A 93 -15.15 6.98 -7.90
C ALA A 93 -14.23 7.44 -9.04
N LEU A 94 -14.61 8.47 -9.80
CA LEU A 94 -13.75 9.10 -10.80
C LEU A 94 -12.53 9.78 -10.16
N ALA A 95 -12.74 10.50 -9.05
CA ALA A 95 -11.67 11.13 -8.29
C ALA A 95 -10.68 10.10 -7.76
N ARG A 96 -11.17 9.00 -7.18
CA ARG A 96 -10.36 7.86 -6.73
C ARG A 96 -9.51 7.30 -7.87
N TRP A 97 -10.13 7.05 -9.02
CA TRP A 97 -9.43 6.55 -10.19
C TRP A 97 -8.31 7.50 -10.66
N ALA A 98 -8.59 8.80 -10.73
CA ALA A 98 -7.62 9.81 -11.15
C ALA A 98 -6.44 9.91 -10.18
N CYS A 99 -6.71 9.89 -8.87
CA CYS A 99 -5.69 9.95 -7.83
C CYS A 99 -4.80 8.70 -7.82
N LEU A 100 -5.39 7.50 -7.81
CA LEU A 100 -4.64 6.24 -7.84
C LEU A 100 -3.75 6.12 -9.08
N ARG A 101 -4.26 6.57 -10.23
CA ARG A 101 -3.48 6.59 -11.48
C ARG A 101 -2.25 7.50 -11.37
N ARG A 102 -2.39 8.67 -10.75
CA ARG A 102 -1.28 9.62 -10.52
C ARG A 102 -0.26 9.05 -9.54
N LEU A 103 -0.70 8.47 -8.42
CA LEU A 103 0.18 7.79 -7.45
C LEU A 103 0.97 6.64 -8.12
N MET A 104 0.32 5.85 -8.98
CA MET A 104 1.02 4.80 -9.73
C MET A 104 2.04 5.35 -10.75
N ALA A 105 1.74 6.48 -11.39
CA ALA A 105 2.67 7.13 -12.31
C ALA A 105 3.89 7.72 -11.57
N GLN A 106 3.68 8.32 -10.39
CA GLN A 106 4.74 8.81 -9.51
C GLN A 106 5.65 7.68 -9.01
N GLY A 107 5.07 6.56 -8.58
CA GLY A 107 5.84 5.38 -8.14
C GLY A 107 6.66 4.70 -9.26
N ALA A 108 6.22 4.82 -10.52
CA ALA A 108 6.94 4.28 -11.68
C ALA A 108 8.05 5.21 -12.21
N GLY A 109 8.03 6.49 -11.85
CA GLY A 109 8.92 7.53 -12.38
C GLY A 109 9.76 8.24 -11.33
N ALA A 110 9.89 7.70 -10.12
CA ALA A 110 10.52 8.38 -8.99
C ALA A 110 12.02 8.68 -9.21
N ALA A 111 12.33 9.86 -9.73
CA ALA A 111 13.51 10.62 -9.34
C ALA A 111 13.20 11.32 -7.99
N ALA A 112 14.18 11.35 -7.09
CA ALA A 112 14.01 11.92 -5.76
C ALA A 112 13.48 13.36 -5.84
N PRO A 113 12.45 13.74 -5.05
CA PRO A 113 11.96 15.11 -5.04
C PRO A 113 13.07 16.03 -4.52
N ALA A 114 13.38 17.08 -5.28
CA ALA A 114 14.14 18.20 -4.76
C ALA A 114 13.31 18.85 -3.64
N ASP A 115 13.93 19.06 -2.48
CA ASP A 115 13.35 19.68 -1.30
C ASP A 115 13.02 21.15 -1.60
N THR A 116 11.91 21.36 -2.28
CA THR A 116 11.29 22.67 -2.43
C THR A 116 10.39 22.85 -1.22
N GLY A 117 10.80 23.72 -0.30
CA GLY A 117 10.08 23.96 0.94
C GLY A 117 8.62 24.28 0.65
N VAL A 118 7.73 23.34 1.00
CA VAL A 118 6.28 23.50 0.84
C VAL A 118 5.84 24.83 1.50
N PRO A 119 5.16 25.74 0.77
CA PRO A 119 4.72 27.02 1.33
C PRO A 119 3.94 26.85 2.64
N ARG A 120 4.06 27.80 3.56
CA ARG A 120 3.40 27.73 4.89
C ARG A 120 1.88 27.53 4.78
N ALA A 121 1.21 28.31 3.94
CA ALA A 121 -0.23 28.19 3.68
C ALA A 121 -0.61 26.78 3.24
N ARG A 122 0.26 26.15 2.45
CA ARG A 122 0.07 24.78 1.97
C ARG A 122 0.24 23.72 3.07
N ARG A 123 1.14 23.95 4.03
CA ARG A 123 1.25 23.08 5.22
C ARG A 123 0.04 23.21 6.14
N GLU A 124 -0.45 24.44 6.31
CA GLU A 124 -1.65 24.72 7.12
C GLU A 124 -2.89 24.04 6.52
N GLU A 125 -3.06 24.11 5.20
CA GLU A 125 -4.14 23.43 4.49
C GLU A 125 -4.10 21.90 4.65
N LEU A 126 -2.90 21.29 4.53
CA LEU A 126 -2.73 19.86 4.78
C LEU A 126 -2.97 19.47 6.25
N ALA A 127 -2.66 20.36 7.19
CA ALA A 127 -2.93 20.13 8.61
C ALA A 127 -4.43 20.06 8.91
N LEU A 128 -5.29 20.77 8.17
CA LEU A 128 -6.76 20.66 8.30
C LEU A 128 -7.29 19.25 7.93
N LEU A 129 -6.53 18.52 7.12
CA LEU A 129 -6.88 17.15 6.72
C LEU A 129 -6.32 16.09 7.65
N ALA A 130 -5.43 16.47 8.58
CA ALA A 130 -4.89 15.55 9.55
C ALA A 130 -6.02 15.02 10.45
N TRP A 131 -6.19 13.71 10.46
CA TRP A 131 -7.07 13.01 11.39
C TRP A 131 -6.23 12.16 12.35
N PRO A 132 -5.75 12.74 13.46
CA PRO A 132 -4.82 12.07 14.37
C PRO A 132 -5.40 10.78 14.96
N GLU A 133 -6.67 10.76 15.32
CA GLU A 133 -7.35 9.60 15.93
C GLU A 133 -7.42 8.41 14.96
N ALA A 134 -7.47 8.66 13.64
CA ALA A 134 -7.43 7.61 12.63
C ALA A 134 -6.01 7.06 12.37
N ALA A 135 -4.97 7.49 13.09
CA ALA A 135 -3.60 6.99 12.92
C ALA A 135 -3.44 5.46 12.97
N GLY A 136 -4.28 4.76 13.74
CA GLY A 136 -4.26 3.30 13.86
C GLY A 136 -4.86 2.55 12.66
N THR A 137 -5.60 3.22 11.78
CA THR A 137 -6.32 2.58 10.68
C THR A 137 -5.39 2.20 9.52
N THR A 138 -5.72 1.12 8.81
CA THR A 138 -5.06 0.81 7.52
C THR A 138 -5.34 1.89 6.47
N ALA A 139 -4.61 1.88 5.35
CA ALA A 139 -4.85 2.83 4.26
C ALA A 139 -6.27 2.71 3.67
N GLU A 140 -6.79 1.49 3.56
CA GLU A 140 -8.13 1.21 3.05
C GLU A 140 -9.22 1.64 4.04
N GLN A 141 -9.03 1.37 5.34
CA GLN A 141 -9.92 1.86 6.40
C GLN A 141 -9.93 3.39 6.47
N ARG A 142 -8.75 4.03 6.33
CA ARG A 142 -8.61 5.49 6.30
C ARG A 142 -9.37 6.10 5.13
N GLU A 143 -9.25 5.52 3.93
CA GLU A 143 -10.00 5.98 2.75
C GLU A 143 -11.51 5.83 2.98
N ALA A 144 -11.97 4.70 3.53
CA ALA A 144 -13.39 4.49 3.83
C ALA A 144 -13.93 5.51 4.85
N LEU A 145 -13.16 5.81 5.91
CA LEU A 145 -13.52 6.80 6.91
C LEU A 145 -13.51 8.23 6.36
N GLU A 146 -12.54 8.59 5.51
CA GLU A 146 -12.51 9.89 4.84
C GLU A 146 -13.81 10.10 4.03
N LEU A 147 -14.20 9.10 3.23
CA LEU A 147 -15.44 9.13 2.44
C LEU A 147 -16.70 9.22 3.33
N ALA A 148 -16.78 8.42 4.38
CA ALA A 148 -17.96 8.37 5.24
C ALA A 148 -18.10 9.60 6.14
N VAL A 149 -17.01 10.05 6.76
CA VAL A 149 -17.04 11.05 7.85
C VAL A 149 -16.81 12.46 7.34
N ARG A 150 -15.77 12.69 6.52
CA ARG A 150 -15.50 14.04 5.98
C ARG A 150 -16.43 14.38 4.82
N HIS A 151 -16.70 13.41 3.95
CA HIS A 151 -17.50 13.63 2.75
C HIS A 151 -18.99 13.25 2.90
N GLY A 152 -19.37 12.63 4.02
CA GLY A 152 -20.78 12.31 4.32
C GLY A 152 -21.42 11.30 3.35
N LEU A 153 -20.62 10.38 2.79
CA LEU A 153 -21.14 9.30 1.97
C LEU A 153 -21.77 8.22 2.86
N SER A 154 -22.94 7.74 2.46
CA SER A 154 -23.57 6.60 3.09
C SER A 154 -22.73 5.33 2.90
N PRO A 155 -22.88 4.29 3.75
CA PRO A 155 -22.18 3.02 3.57
C PRO A 155 -22.37 2.39 2.18
N GLN A 156 -23.53 2.61 1.54
CA GLN A 156 -23.80 2.13 0.18
C GLN A 156 -23.01 2.91 -0.88
N GLU A 157 -22.90 4.23 -0.73
CA GLU A 157 -22.08 5.06 -1.61
C GLU A 157 -20.58 4.76 -1.44
N VAL A 158 -20.11 4.55 -0.21
CA VAL A 158 -18.73 4.11 0.07
C VAL A 158 -18.46 2.76 -0.62
N ALA A 159 -19.40 1.81 -0.56
CA ALA A 159 -19.30 0.53 -1.26
C ALA A 159 -19.14 0.73 -2.78
N ALA A 160 -19.91 1.65 -3.37
CA ALA A 160 -19.82 1.97 -4.79
C ALA A 160 -18.46 2.58 -5.19
N VAL A 161 -17.94 3.50 -4.37
CA VAL A 161 -16.64 4.16 -4.62
C VAL A 161 -15.47 3.19 -4.48
N LEU A 162 -15.44 2.41 -3.40
CA LEU A 162 -14.39 1.42 -3.14
C LEU A 162 -14.55 0.13 -3.94
N ARG A 163 -15.67 -0.02 -4.66
CA ARG A 163 -16.06 -1.22 -5.41
C ARG A 163 -16.11 -2.48 -4.54
N LEU A 164 -16.66 -2.34 -3.35
CA LEU A 164 -16.92 -3.42 -2.41
C LEU A 164 -18.39 -3.82 -2.46
N GLU A 165 -18.68 -5.04 -2.01
CA GLU A 165 -20.07 -5.41 -1.71
C GLU A 165 -20.60 -4.61 -0.51
N PRO A 166 -21.90 -4.27 -0.44
CA PRO A 166 -22.45 -3.41 0.61
C PRO A 166 -22.20 -3.91 2.04
N ASP A 167 -22.24 -5.23 2.25
CA ASP A 167 -21.93 -5.84 3.55
C ASP A 167 -20.44 -5.71 3.90
N ALA A 168 -19.55 -5.88 2.93
CA ALA A 168 -18.11 -5.72 3.12
C ALA A 168 -17.75 -4.26 3.44
N ALA A 169 -18.39 -3.29 2.80
CA ALA A 169 -18.20 -1.87 3.12
C ALA A 169 -18.69 -1.53 4.53
N ARG A 170 -19.85 -2.07 4.95
CA ARG A 170 -20.35 -1.91 6.33
C ARG A 170 -19.39 -2.51 7.36
N ALA A 171 -18.88 -3.71 7.10
CA ALA A 171 -17.89 -4.36 7.96
C ALA A 171 -16.58 -3.56 8.02
N LEU A 172 -16.12 -3.03 6.89
CA LEU A 172 -14.92 -2.19 6.82
C LEU A 172 -15.09 -0.92 7.66
N LEU A 173 -16.20 -0.19 7.49
CA LEU A 173 -16.50 1.02 8.25
C LEU A 173 -16.65 0.75 9.75
N SER A 174 -17.31 -0.35 10.13
CA SER A 174 -17.42 -0.78 11.53
C SER A 174 -16.04 -1.09 12.12
N SER A 175 -15.21 -1.86 11.41
CA SER A 175 -13.84 -2.17 11.84
C SER A 175 -12.98 -0.90 11.98
N ALA A 176 -13.13 0.05 11.05
CA ALA A 176 -12.38 1.30 11.06
C ALA A 176 -12.81 2.21 12.22
N ALA A 177 -14.11 2.29 12.51
CA ALA A 177 -14.63 2.99 13.67
C ALA A 177 -14.09 2.40 14.98
N CYS A 178 -14.05 1.08 15.11
CA CYS A 178 -13.43 0.41 16.27
C CYS A 178 -11.95 0.78 16.44
N GLU A 179 -11.17 0.88 15.36
CA GLU A 179 -9.77 1.31 15.43
C GLU A 179 -9.61 2.79 15.89
N VAL A 180 -10.51 3.67 15.44
CA VAL A 180 -10.53 5.07 15.89
C VAL A 180 -10.85 5.14 17.38
N GLU A 181 -11.87 4.42 17.85
CA GLU A 181 -12.24 4.42 19.28
C GLU A 181 -11.15 3.80 20.15
N ARG A 182 -10.49 2.73 19.68
CA ARG A 182 -9.33 2.16 20.37
C ARG A 182 -8.20 3.19 20.52
N THR A 183 -7.96 3.98 19.47
CA THR A 183 -6.93 5.03 19.51
C THR A 183 -7.33 6.19 20.42
N ARG A 184 -8.60 6.64 20.40
CA ARG A 184 -9.12 7.67 21.33
C ARG A 184 -9.01 7.23 22.78
N THR A 185 -9.43 6.01 23.07
CA THR A 185 -9.32 5.43 24.41
C THR A 185 -7.87 5.39 24.87
N ALA A 186 -6.95 4.98 23.99
CA ALA A 186 -5.53 4.94 24.32
C ALA A 186 -4.96 6.34 24.63
N LEU A 187 -5.39 7.38 23.92
CA LEU A 187 -4.99 8.77 24.20
C LEU A 187 -5.58 9.27 25.53
N ALA A 188 -6.84 8.95 25.82
CA ALA A 188 -7.46 9.28 27.12
C ALA A 188 -6.73 8.58 28.29
N VAL A 189 -6.25 7.35 28.10
CA VAL A 189 -5.41 6.65 29.10
C VAL A 189 -4.08 7.37 29.32
N VAL A 190 -3.45 7.91 28.27
CA VAL A 190 -2.21 8.72 28.40
C VAL A 190 -2.47 9.97 29.24
N GLU A 191 -3.57 10.68 28.99
CA GLU A 191 -3.96 11.87 29.75
C GLU A 191 -4.20 11.56 31.24
N SER A 192 -4.67 10.35 31.56
CA SER A 192 -4.90 9.93 32.94
C SER A 192 -3.61 9.75 33.77
N GLY A 193 -2.46 9.47 33.14
CA GLY A 193 -1.15 9.43 33.81
C GLY A 193 -0.87 8.28 34.79
N HIS A 194 -1.74 7.24 34.87
CA HIS A 194 -1.66 6.22 35.93
C HIS A 194 -0.61 5.10 35.73
N CYS A 195 -0.02 4.95 34.54
CA CYS A 195 1.01 3.94 34.28
C CYS A 195 2.39 4.59 34.04
N PRO A 196 3.49 4.06 34.63
CA PRO A 196 4.82 4.66 34.55
C PRO A 196 5.41 4.66 33.12
N VAL A 197 4.92 3.80 32.23
CA VAL A 197 5.33 3.76 30.82
C VAL A 197 4.61 4.85 30.02
N VAL A 198 3.29 5.00 30.20
CA VAL A 198 2.49 6.00 29.46
C VAL A 198 2.60 7.41 30.02
N SER A 199 2.85 7.58 31.32
CA SER A 199 3.07 8.89 31.96
C SER A 199 4.26 9.65 31.37
N ARG A 200 5.25 8.94 30.79
CA ARG A 200 6.36 9.56 30.04
C ARG A 200 5.90 10.29 28.78
N PHE A 201 4.70 10.00 28.28
CA PHE A 201 4.07 10.69 27.15
C PHE A 201 3.02 11.71 27.60
N SER A 202 2.67 11.77 28.90
CA SER A 202 1.74 12.77 29.43
C SER A 202 2.47 14.11 29.61
N GLY A 203 1.90 15.19 29.08
CA GLY A 203 2.50 16.54 29.07
C GLY A 203 2.94 17.03 27.69
N ASP A 204 3.36 16.10 26.81
CA ASP A 204 3.73 16.36 25.41
C ASP A 204 2.64 15.84 24.43
N ALA A 205 1.38 15.81 24.85
CA ALA A 205 0.27 15.27 24.05
C ALA A 205 0.06 16.00 22.70
N GLN A 206 0.62 17.21 22.54
CA GLN A 206 0.65 17.94 21.27
C GLN A 206 1.88 17.62 20.39
N ILE A 207 2.91 16.94 20.91
CA ILE A 207 4.00 16.40 20.09
C ILE A 207 3.48 15.13 19.43
N LEU A 208 2.86 15.34 18.28
CA LEU A 208 2.49 14.38 17.23
C LEU A 208 3.13 13.00 17.45
N LEU A 209 2.48 12.14 18.23
CA LEU A 209 2.84 10.73 18.26
C LEU A 209 2.74 10.24 16.81
N GLY A 210 3.86 9.82 16.21
CA GLY A 210 3.85 9.28 14.86
C GLY A 210 2.92 8.05 14.80
N ALA A 211 2.40 7.71 13.61
CA ALA A 211 1.49 6.57 13.47
C ALA A 211 2.08 5.23 13.98
N ALA A 212 3.41 5.07 13.95
CA ALA A 212 4.08 3.94 14.59
C ALA A 212 3.92 3.98 16.12
N LEU A 213 4.27 5.10 16.75
CA LEU A 213 4.21 5.26 18.19
C LEU A 213 2.77 5.13 18.74
N ARG A 214 1.77 5.55 17.98
CA ARG A 214 0.35 5.33 18.37
C ARG A 214 -0.06 3.87 18.31
N ARG A 215 0.43 3.08 17.35
CA ARG A 215 0.19 1.63 17.32
C ARG A 215 0.84 0.93 18.51
N GLU A 216 2.05 1.35 18.87
CA GLU A 216 2.76 0.86 20.07
C GLU A 216 2.00 1.20 21.36
N LEU A 217 1.47 2.43 21.45
CA LEU A 217 0.65 2.88 22.57
C LEU A 217 -0.62 2.04 22.71
N VAL A 218 -1.36 1.85 21.61
CA VAL A 218 -2.58 1.04 21.60
C VAL A 218 -2.29 -0.38 22.08
N ARG A 219 -1.24 -1.01 21.56
CA ARG A 219 -0.83 -2.35 22.02
C ARG A 219 -0.45 -2.38 23.50
N HIS A 220 0.24 -1.36 24.00
CA HIS A 220 0.54 -1.27 25.43
C HIS A 220 -0.73 -1.18 26.29
N VAL A 221 -1.74 -0.42 25.86
CA VAL A 221 -3.02 -0.33 26.57
C VAL A 221 -3.74 -1.68 26.58
N ASP A 222 -3.67 -2.43 25.48
CA ASP A 222 -4.24 -3.77 25.35
C ASP A 222 -3.47 -4.84 26.16
N ASP A 223 -2.18 -4.66 26.45
CA ASP A 223 -1.36 -5.63 27.18
C ASP A 223 -1.26 -5.32 28.69
N CYS A 224 -1.22 -4.04 29.08
CA CYS A 224 -1.04 -3.60 30.46
C CYS A 224 -2.36 -3.60 31.25
N ALA A 225 -2.43 -4.37 32.35
CA ALA A 225 -3.64 -4.48 33.17
C ALA A 225 -4.10 -3.15 33.81
N ASP A 226 -3.17 -2.24 34.14
CA ASP A 226 -3.50 -0.92 34.72
C ASP A 226 -4.09 0.01 33.66
N CYS A 227 -3.48 0.04 32.48
CA CYS A 227 -3.98 0.79 31.33
C CYS A 227 -5.34 0.27 30.87
N ARG A 228 -5.53 -1.06 30.80
CA ARG A 228 -6.80 -1.70 30.44
C ARG A 228 -7.93 -1.31 31.38
N ARG A 229 -7.72 -1.41 32.70
CA ARG A 229 -8.72 -0.98 33.70
C ARG A 229 -9.06 0.51 33.59
N THR A 230 -8.08 1.33 33.22
CA THR A 230 -8.29 2.77 33.03
C THR A 230 -9.04 3.07 31.74
N ALA A 231 -8.76 2.34 30.66
CA ALA A 231 -9.52 2.35 29.41
C ALA A 231 -10.98 1.93 29.62
N GLU A 232 -11.23 0.85 30.38
CA GLU A 232 -12.58 0.38 30.73
C GLU A 232 -13.38 1.44 31.50
N ARG A 233 -12.72 2.17 32.42
CA ARG A 233 -13.37 3.28 33.14
C ARG A 233 -13.62 4.51 32.25
N ALA A 234 -12.71 4.81 31.33
CA ALA A 234 -12.86 5.92 30.40
C ALA A 234 -14.03 5.70 29.43
N THR A 235 -14.16 4.47 28.92
CA THR A 235 -15.23 4.08 28.00
C THR A 235 -16.59 3.87 28.69
N ALA A 236 -16.62 3.56 29.99
CA ALA A 236 -17.87 3.43 30.76
C ALA A 236 -18.67 4.75 30.89
N GLY A 237 -18.04 5.91 30.65
CA GLY A 237 -18.70 7.21 30.61
C GLY A 237 -19.14 7.67 29.21
N GLU A 238 -18.75 6.94 28.17
CA GLU A 238 -19.07 7.28 26.78
C GLU A 238 -20.36 6.58 26.31
N PRO A 239 -21.08 7.17 25.34
CA PRO A 239 -22.18 6.50 24.67
C PRO A 239 -21.73 5.11 24.17
N TRP A 240 -22.59 4.12 24.33
CA TRP A 240 -22.36 2.73 23.92
C TRP A 240 -21.69 2.60 22.54
N PRO A 241 -20.82 1.60 22.31
CA PRO A 241 -20.21 1.38 21.00
C PRO A 241 -21.28 1.32 19.90
N GLY A 242 -21.22 2.25 18.94
CA GLY A 242 -22.21 2.38 17.85
C GLY A 242 -23.20 3.54 17.99
N THR A 243 -23.21 4.26 19.12
CA THR A 243 -23.77 5.62 19.15
C THR A 243 -22.73 6.58 18.59
N PRO A 244 -23.06 7.47 17.64
CA PRO A 244 -22.11 8.46 17.16
C PRO A 244 -21.84 9.44 18.30
N ALA A 245 -20.80 9.18 19.10
CA ALA A 245 -20.19 10.20 19.93
C ALA A 245 -19.91 11.38 19.00
N SER A 246 -20.55 12.52 19.27
CA SER A 246 -20.59 13.73 18.45
C SER A 246 -19.39 13.84 17.50
N SER A 247 -19.52 13.29 16.29
CA SER A 247 -18.50 13.44 15.26
C SER A 247 -18.72 14.84 14.71
N ALA A 248 -18.06 15.82 15.32
CA ALA A 248 -17.93 17.13 14.70
C ALA A 248 -17.50 16.88 13.24
N ALA A 249 -18.27 17.40 12.29
CA ALA A 249 -17.99 17.19 10.88
C ALA A 249 -16.55 17.63 10.61
N LEU A 250 -15.74 16.73 10.05
CA LEU A 250 -14.36 17.07 9.71
C LEU A 250 -14.36 18.20 8.67
N PRO A 251 -13.45 19.19 8.78
CA PRO A 251 -13.48 20.36 7.92
C PRO A 251 -13.29 19.97 6.45
N VAL A 252 -14.00 20.65 5.55
CA VAL A 252 -13.82 20.52 4.11
C VAL A 252 -13.03 21.73 3.64
N ALA A 253 -11.98 21.51 2.86
CA ALA A 253 -11.19 22.59 2.28
C ALA A 253 -11.96 23.23 1.12
N GLU A 254 -11.94 24.56 1.05
CA GLU A 254 -12.53 25.31 -0.05
C GLU A 254 -11.71 25.09 -1.33
N ALA A 255 -12.37 24.74 -2.42
CA ALA A 255 -11.69 24.49 -3.68
C ALA A 255 -11.27 25.82 -4.35
N PRO A 256 -10.07 25.91 -4.94
CA PRO A 256 -9.69 27.04 -5.79
C PRO A 256 -10.43 26.95 -7.14
N VAL A 257 -11.71 27.30 -7.16
CA VAL A 257 -12.67 27.03 -8.25
C VAL A 257 -12.14 27.51 -9.61
N ALA A 258 -11.54 28.70 -9.68
CA ALA A 258 -10.98 29.23 -10.92
C ALA A 258 -9.83 28.36 -11.47
N ALA A 259 -8.93 27.90 -10.60
CA ALA A 259 -7.82 27.02 -10.99
C ALA A 259 -8.31 25.63 -11.39
N VAL A 260 -9.31 25.10 -10.67
CA VAL A 260 -9.96 23.83 -11.00
C VAL A 260 -10.64 23.91 -12.37
N HIS A 261 -11.35 25.01 -12.66
CA HIS A 261 -12.01 25.21 -13.94
C HIS A 261 -11.00 25.34 -15.09
N ALA A 262 -9.90 26.07 -14.90
CA ALA A 262 -8.80 26.13 -15.86
C ALA A 262 -8.23 24.73 -16.14
N ALA A 263 -7.93 23.96 -15.08
CA ALA A 263 -7.45 22.58 -15.21
C ALA A 263 -8.45 21.65 -15.93
N MET A 264 -9.75 21.87 -15.74
CA MET A 264 -10.79 21.14 -16.47
C MET A 264 -10.75 21.45 -17.98
N LEU A 265 -10.62 22.73 -18.36
CA LEU A 265 -10.50 23.13 -19.76
C LEU A 265 -9.23 22.55 -20.42
N ASP A 266 -8.11 22.55 -19.70
CA ASP A 266 -6.86 21.95 -20.15
C ASP A 266 -7.00 20.43 -20.34
N ALA A 267 -7.64 19.74 -19.40
CA ALA A 267 -7.92 18.31 -19.52
C ALA A 267 -8.85 18.01 -20.71
N LEU A 268 -9.89 18.81 -20.93
CA LEU A 268 -10.77 18.70 -22.11
C LEU A 268 -10.00 18.92 -23.42
N ALA A 269 -9.08 19.89 -23.46
CA ALA A 269 -8.22 20.12 -24.60
C ALA A 269 -7.27 18.95 -24.86
N ALA A 270 -6.63 18.42 -23.81
CA ALA A 270 -5.77 17.24 -23.89
C ALA A 270 -6.52 16.00 -24.42
N TYR A 271 -7.77 15.80 -24.01
CA TYR A 271 -8.61 14.71 -24.52
C TYR A 271 -9.05 14.84 -25.98
N ARG A 272 -8.98 16.05 -26.58
CA ARG A 272 -9.21 16.23 -28.02
C ARG A 272 -8.01 15.80 -28.85
N GLN A 273 -6.82 15.78 -28.26
CA GLN A 273 -5.62 15.30 -28.94
C GLN A 273 -5.73 13.80 -29.21
N ARG A 274 -5.17 13.34 -30.33
CA ARG A 274 -5.18 11.93 -30.76
C ARG A 274 -3.80 11.31 -30.56
N GLY A 275 -3.76 9.99 -30.39
CA GLY A 275 -2.52 9.22 -30.32
C GLY A 275 -1.97 9.07 -28.89
N SER A 276 -0.66 8.81 -28.78
CA SER A 276 0.03 8.52 -27.51
C SER A 276 0.06 9.69 -26.53
N ALA A 277 -0.19 10.92 -26.99
CA ALA A 277 -0.27 12.12 -26.17
C ALA A 277 -1.60 12.27 -25.41
N ALA A 278 -2.64 11.52 -25.79
CA ALA A 278 -3.94 11.61 -25.13
C ALA A 278 -3.88 11.04 -23.70
N PRO A 279 -4.49 11.72 -22.71
CA PRO A 279 -4.55 11.18 -21.36
C PRO A 279 -5.30 9.83 -21.35
N PRO A 280 -4.91 8.88 -20.50
CA PRO A 280 -5.65 7.64 -20.34
C PRO A 280 -7.09 7.94 -19.87
N THR A 281 -8.05 7.17 -20.34
CA THR A 281 -9.45 7.22 -19.88
C THR A 281 -9.79 5.97 -19.07
N PRO A 282 -10.61 6.06 -18.01
CA PRO A 282 -11.08 4.90 -17.28
C PRO A 282 -11.91 3.99 -18.19
N ARG A 283 -11.91 2.69 -17.88
CA ARG A 283 -12.95 1.78 -18.36
C ARG A 283 -14.10 1.84 -17.39
N PHE A 284 -15.31 1.73 -17.90
CA PHE A 284 -16.51 1.71 -17.07
C PHE A 284 -17.05 0.28 -16.97
N ASP A 285 -17.57 -0.07 -15.80
CA ASP A 285 -18.32 -1.31 -15.62
C ASP A 285 -19.75 -1.18 -16.20
N ARG A 286 -20.57 -2.21 -16.00
CA ARG A 286 -21.97 -2.23 -16.48
C ARG A 286 -22.84 -1.17 -15.80
N ARG A 287 -22.47 -0.71 -14.60
CA ARG A 287 -23.18 0.31 -13.82
C ARG A 287 -22.68 1.72 -14.16
N GLY A 288 -21.70 1.86 -15.06
CA GLY A 288 -21.12 3.14 -15.44
C GLY A 288 -20.00 3.61 -14.51
N PHE A 289 -19.54 2.80 -13.55
CA PHE A 289 -18.47 3.18 -12.61
C PHE A 289 -17.07 2.90 -13.16
N PRO A 290 -16.08 3.77 -12.89
CA PRO A 290 -14.72 3.58 -13.37
C PRO A 290 -14.04 2.36 -12.72
N GLN A 291 -13.31 1.59 -13.52
CA GLN A 291 -12.53 0.44 -13.07
C GLN A 291 -11.11 0.84 -12.67
N ASP A 292 -10.58 0.17 -11.64
CA ASP A 292 -9.29 0.48 -11.05
C ASP A 292 -8.15 0.31 -12.07
N PRO A 293 -7.16 1.21 -12.15
CA PRO A 293 -6.08 1.06 -13.10
C PRO A 293 -5.23 -0.21 -12.86
N LYS A 294 -5.16 -0.74 -11.62
CA LYS A 294 -4.48 -2.00 -11.29
C LYS A 294 -5.14 -3.22 -11.94
N ASP A 295 -6.47 -3.18 -12.10
CA ASP A 295 -7.22 -4.25 -12.79
C ASP A 295 -6.78 -4.40 -14.26
N ARG A 296 -6.30 -3.31 -14.88
CA ARG A 296 -5.77 -3.33 -16.25
C ARG A 296 -4.46 -4.12 -16.35
N VAL A 297 -3.57 -3.98 -15.36
CA VAL A 297 -2.28 -4.69 -15.29
C VAL A 297 -2.53 -6.16 -14.99
N ALA A 298 -3.34 -6.46 -13.98
CA ALA A 298 -3.68 -7.82 -13.59
C ALA A 298 -4.40 -8.58 -14.73
N ARG A 299 -5.30 -7.92 -15.47
CA ARG A 299 -5.97 -8.52 -16.63
C ARG A 299 -5.03 -8.77 -17.81
N ARG A 300 -4.07 -7.87 -18.09
CA ARG A 300 -3.04 -8.10 -19.13
C ARG A 300 -2.15 -9.29 -18.77
N GLY A 301 -1.79 -9.44 -17.49
CA GLY A 301 -1.12 -10.64 -16.98
C GLY A 301 -1.93 -11.91 -17.24
N ARG A 302 -3.22 -11.90 -16.91
CA ARG A 302 -4.14 -13.04 -17.15
C ARG A 302 -4.36 -13.37 -18.63
N LEU A 303 -4.35 -12.37 -19.52
CA LEU A 303 -4.48 -12.60 -20.96
C LEU A 303 -3.19 -13.18 -21.56
N ARG A 304 -2.03 -12.72 -21.08
CA ARG A 304 -0.73 -13.29 -21.47
C ARG A 304 -0.57 -14.71 -20.95
N SER A 305 -0.97 -15.00 -19.72
CA SER A 305 -0.94 -16.36 -19.19
C SER A 305 -1.90 -17.28 -19.96
N ARG A 306 -3.11 -16.81 -20.31
CA ARG A 306 -4.05 -17.57 -21.15
C ARG A 306 -3.49 -17.84 -22.54
N ALA A 307 -2.90 -16.84 -23.20
CA ALA A 307 -2.26 -17.01 -24.51
C ALA A 307 -1.11 -18.03 -24.46
N LEU A 308 -0.25 -17.94 -23.44
CA LEU A 308 0.86 -18.88 -23.21
C LEU A 308 0.35 -20.30 -22.95
N THR A 309 -0.69 -20.46 -22.12
CA THR A 309 -1.30 -21.78 -21.87
C THR A 309 -1.93 -22.37 -23.13
N THR A 310 -2.61 -21.54 -23.96
CA THR A 310 -3.23 -22.02 -25.19
C THR A 310 -2.19 -22.40 -26.25
N THR A 311 -1.08 -21.66 -26.37
CA THR A 311 0.00 -22.01 -27.29
C THR A 311 0.70 -23.29 -26.87
N VAL A 312 0.99 -23.47 -25.57
CA VAL A 312 1.63 -24.70 -25.06
C VAL A 312 0.73 -25.92 -25.29
N VAL A 313 -0.57 -25.83 -24.97
CA VAL A 313 -1.52 -26.93 -25.21
C VAL A 313 -1.66 -27.23 -26.70
N ALA A 314 -1.74 -26.21 -27.56
CA ALA A 314 -1.81 -26.41 -29.00
C ALA A 314 -0.55 -27.09 -29.55
N THR A 315 0.65 -26.72 -29.08
CA THR A 315 1.89 -27.38 -29.51
C THR A 315 2.00 -28.82 -29.02
N VAL A 316 1.59 -29.10 -27.78
CA VAL A 316 1.62 -30.45 -27.19
C VAL A 316 0.62 -31.39 -27.86
N VAL A 317 -0.49 -30.88 -28.40
CA VAL A 317 -1.48 -31.70 -29.12
C VAL A 317 -1.16 -31.81 -30.61
N ALA A 318 -0.71 -30.72 -31.24
CA ALA A 318 -0.45 -30.73 -32.68
C ALA A 318 0.82 -31.52 -33.04
N ALA A 319 1.88 -31.47 -32.23
CA ALA A 319 3.13 -32.17 -32.54
C ALA A 319 2.98 -33.71 -32.58
N PRO A 320 2.30 -34.37 -31.62
CA PRO A 320 2.06 -35.82 -31.69
C PRO A 320 1.12 -36.22 -32.82
N VAL A 321 0.08 -35.40 -33.11
CA VAL A 321 -0.86 -35.68 -34.20
C VAL A 321 -0.19 -35.55 -35.56
N LEU A 322 0.68 -34.55 -35.74
CA LEU A 322 1.47 -34.38 -36.96
C LEU A 322 2.53 -35.48 -37.10
N ALA A 323 3.16 -35.90 -36.01
CA ALA A 323 4.10 -37.03 -36.01
C ALA A 323 3.38 -38.35 -36.37
N LEU A 324 2.20 -38.60 -35.80
CA LEU A 324 1.38 -39.77 -36.09
C LEU A 324 0.86 -39.76 -37.54
N TRP A 325 0.44 -38.59 -38.03
CA TRP A 325 -0.01 -38.43 -39.42
C TRP A 325 1.13 -38.61 -40.42
N ALA A 326 2.34 -38.12 -40.10
CA ALA A 326 3.54 -38.36 -40.90
C ALA A 326 3.92 -39.84 -40.92
N ALA A 327 3.82 -40.53 -39.78
CA ALA A 327 4.03 -41.97 -39.69
C ALA A 327 2.99 -42.77 -40.49
N TYR A 328 1.74 -42.29 -40.58
CA TYR A 328 0.68 -42.97 -41.32
C TYR A 328 0.73 -42.74 -42.84
N ARG A 329 1.40 -41.67 -43.30
CA ARG A 329 1.50 -41.30 -44.73
C ARG A 329 2.82 -41.71 -45.39
N GLY A 330 3.81 -42.16 -44.62
CA GLY A 330 5.14 -42.49 -45.10
C GLY A 330 5.47 -43.98 -45.01
N ALA A 331 4.97 -44.76 -45.96
CA ALA A 331 5.68 -45.94 -46.45
C ALA A 331 5.63 -45.91 -47.98
N PRO A 332 6.80 -45.92 -48.63
CA PRO A 332 7.09 -47.08 -49.45
C PRO A 332 8.41 -47.76 -49.07
N GLU A 333 8.41 -49.07 -49.24
CA GLU A 333 9.52 -50.01 -49.10
C GLU A 333 10.53 -49.87 -50.25
N THR A 334 11.83 -49.87 -49.95
CA THR A 334 12.87 -50.57 -50.72
C THR A 334 14.07 -50.79 -49.80
N GLY A 335 14.41 -52.06 -49.58
CA GLY A 335 15.44 -52.50 -48.64
C GLY A 335 16.87 -52.42 -49.17
N GLU A 336 17.82 -52.62 -48.25
CA GLU A 336 18.91 -53.62 -48.34
C GLU A 336 19.57 -53.66 -46.95
N SER A 337 19.95 -54.86 -46.52
CA SER A 337 20.44 -55.30 -45.21
C SER A 337 21.83 -54.80 -44.79
N GLN A 338 22.05 -54.50 -43.50
CA GLN A 338 23.19 -55.03 -42.72
C GLN A 338 23.02 -54.87 -41.18
N GLU A 339 23.68 -55.78 -40.46
CA GLU A 339 23.53 -56.32 -39.10
C GLU A 339 23.42 -55.39 -37.86
N PRO A 340 22.88 -55.92 -36.72
CA PRO A 340 22.77 -55.20 -35.47
C PRO A 340 24.10 -55.16 -34.70
N ALA A 341 24.68 -53.97 -34.54
CA ALA A 341 25.80 -53.75 -33.63
C ALA A 341 25.31 -53.61 -32.19
N ALA A 342 25.67 -54.59 -31.37
CA ALA A 342 25.57 -54.57 -29.92
C ALA A 342 26.38 -53.39 -29.35
N VAL A 343 25.79 -52.66 -28.39
CA VAL A 343 26.54 -51.78 -27.49
C VAL A 343 26.16 -52.13 -26.07
N SER A 344 27.13 -52.71 -25.39
CA SER A 344 27.14 -53.11 -23.99
C SER A 344 26.97 -51.90 -23.07
N ALA A 345 26.06 -52.02 -22.10
CA ALA A 345 26.03 -51.17 -20.93
C ALA A 345 26.85 -51.84 -19.82
N GLU A 346 27.93 -51.20 -19.41
CA GLU A 346 28.75 -51.61 -18.27
C GLU A 346 28.24 -50.89 -17.02
N GLU A 347 27.81 -51.67 -16.03
CA GLU A 347 27.50 -51.19 -14.68
C GLU A 347 28.79 -50.84 -13.93
N THR A 348 28.74 -49.80 -13.11
CA THR A 348 29.51 -49.81 -11.86
C THR A 348 28.57 -49.37 -10.74
N GLY A 349 28.31 -50.33 -9.86
CA GLY A 349 27.31 -50.28 -8.80
C GLY A 349 27.66 -49.39 -7.61
N GLY A 350 26.77 -49.45 -6.61
CA GLY A 350 27.08 -49.08 -5.24
C GLY A 350 26.05 -48.16 -4.58
N THR A 351 24.79 -48.59 -4.45
CA THR A 351 24.21 -49.21 -3.23
C THR A 351 23.73 -48.23 -2.14
N ALA A 352 22.45 -48.44 -1.80
CA ALA A 352 21.83 -48.32 -0.48
C ALA A 352 21.53 -46.90 0.04
N GLN A 353 20.39 -46.58 0.66
CA GLN A 353 19.15 -47.31 0.97
C GLN A 353 18.24 -46.29 1.67
N TYR A 354 17.03 -46.05 1.16
CA TYR A 354 15.95 -45.47 1.95
C TYR A 354 14.96 -46.59 2.27
N PRO A 355 14.63 -46.87 3.54
CA PRO A 355 13.43 -47.61 3.89
C PRO A 355 12.28 -46.66 4.20
N PHE A 356 11.37 -46.59 3.23
CA PHE A 356 9.94 -46.93 3.33
C PHE A 356 9.14 -46.68 4.64
N ASP A 357 7.97 -46.07 4.42
CA ASP A 357 6.84 -45.88 5.34
C ASP A 357 6.24 -47.16 5.94
N GLY A 358 5.70 -47.07 7.14
CA GLY A 358 5.08 -48.19 7.84
C GLY A 358 3.84 -47.84 8.67
N ARG A 359 2.76 -47.42 7.98
CA ARG A 359 1.35 -47.85 8.17
C ARG A 359 0.87 -48.23 9.58
N GLY A 360 -0.20 -47.58 10.06
CA GLY A 360 -1.10 -48.17 11.07
C GLY A 360 -2.24 -47.26 11.53
N PRO A 361 -3.53 -47.67 11.49
CA PRO A 361 -4.68 -46.77 11.59
C PRO A 361 -5.38 -46.80 12.97
N ALA A 362 -6.35 -45.88 13.13
CA ALA A 362 -7.63 -46.02 13.87
C ALA A 362 -7.90 -45.03 15.03
N ARG A 363 -8.89 -44.17 14.72
CA ARG A 363 -10.10 -43.81 15.48
C ARG A 363 -10.03 -43.15 16.88
N LYS A 364 -10.41 -41.87 16.82
CA LYS A 364 -11.49 -41.16 17.55
C LYS A 364 -11.53 -41.20 19.08
N THR A 365 -11.39 -40.01 19.67
CA THR A 365 -12.42 -39.42 20.57
C THR A 365 -12.43 -37.88 20.44
N PHE A 366 -13.64 -37.32 20.61
CA PHE A 366 -14.03 -35.91 20.81
C PHE A 366 -13.15 -35.21 21.88
N ASP A 367 -12.91 -33.89 21.93
CA ASP A 367 -13.89 -32.79 21.92
C ASP A 367 -13.17 -31.40 21.83
N SER A 368 -13.90 -30.38 21.39
CA SER A 368 -13.83 -28.95 21.77
C SER A 368 -12.66 -28.01 21.36
N ARG A 369 -12.98 -27.14 20.38
CA ARG A 369 -12.94 -25.65 20.42
C ARG A 369 -11.62 -24.93 20.76
N ALA A 370 -10.97 -24.34 19.75
CA ALA A 370 -10.18 -23.11 19.91
C ALA A 370 -10.11 -22.33 18.58
N LEU A 371 -10.48 -21.05 18.64
CA LEU A 371 -10.44 -20.06 17.57
C LEU A 371 -8.98 -19.71 17.24
N THR A 372 -8.59 -19.84 15.98
CA THR A 372 -7.24 -19.51 15.51
C THR A 372 -7.11 -17.99 15.30
N ALA A 373 -6.37 -17.33 16.18
CA ALA A 373 -5.82 -15.99 15.97
C ALA A 373 -4.68 -16.01 14.93
N PRO A 374 -4.42 -14.91 14.20
CA PRO A 374 -3.31 -14.85 13.23
C PRO A 374 -1.95 -14.81 13.96
N ARG A 375 -1.01 -15.64 13.52
CA ARG A 375 0.35 -15.79 14.08
C ARG A 375 1.26 -14.64 13.66
N ALA A 376 2.00 -14.08 14.62
CA ALA A 376 3.15 -13.20 14.41
C ALA A 376 4.32 -13.97 13.77
N ALA A 377 5.11 -13.32 12.93
CA ALA A 377 6.34 -13.88 12.36
C ALA A 377 7.48 -13.78 13.38
N ASP A 378 8.17 -14.89 13.65
CA ASP A 378 9.36 -14.93 14.51
C ASP A 378 10.58 -14.40 13.74
N VAL A 379 10.98 -13.17 14.02
CA VAL A 379 12.26 -12.58 13.54
C VAL A 379 13.23 -12.53 14.72
N SER A 380 14.24 -13.40 14.72
CA SER A 380 15.34 -13.37 15.68
C SER A 380 16.48 -12.51 15.17
N VAL A 381 17.05 -11.68 16.06
CA VAL A 381 18.16 -10.78 15.75
C VAL A 381 19.28 -11.03 16.74
N THR A 382 20.50 -11.25 16.24
CA THR A 382 21.70 -11.41 17.08
C THR A 382 22.79 -10.43 16.62
N VAL A 383 23.42 -9.77 17.59
CA VAL A 383 24.58 -8.89 17.35
C VAL A 383 25.85 -9.68 17.66
N VAL A 384 26.68 -9.87 16.64
CA VAL A 384 27.96 -10.56 16.77
C VAL A 384 29.07 -9.50 16.72
N GLY A 385 29.88 -9.45 17.78
CA GLY A 385 31.03 -8.56 17.85
C GLY A 385 32.17 -9.01 16.93
N PRO A 386 33.22 -8.18 16.74
CA PRO A 386 34.38 -8.52 15.90
C PRO A 386 35.11 -9.79 16.35
N ASP A 387 34.92 -10.24 17.60
CA ASP A 387 35.49 -11.46 18.16
C ASP A 387 34.63 -12.73 17.92
N GLY A 388 33.56 -12.63 17.12
CA GLY A 388 32.68 -13.76 16.78
C GLY A 388 31.75 -14.24 17.90
N ARG A 389 31.70 -13.54 19.04
CA ARG A 389 30.87 -13.90 20.21
C ARG A 389 29.57 -13.08 20.27
N PRO A 390 28.43 -13.70 20.68
CA PRO A 390 27.20 -12.96 20.95
C PRO A 390 27.40 -11.96 22.08
N VAL A 391 26.98 -10.71 21.89
CA VAL A 391 26.97 -9.70 22.97
C VAL A 391 25.77 -9.96 23.89
N PRO A 392 25.95 -10.26 25.19
CA PRO A 392 24.83 -10.49 26.10
C PRO A 392 24.01 -9.21 26.31
N ALA A 393 22.68 -9.32 26.29
CA ALA A 393 21.80 -8.24 26.73
C ALA A 393 21.90 -8.07 28.26
N PRO A 394 21.92 -6.83 28.81
CA PRO A 394 21.89 -6.63 30.25
C PRO A 394 20.55 -7.11 30.85
N PRO A 395 20.53 -7.78 32.01
CA PRO A 395 19.28 -8.16 32.66
C PRO A 395 18.56 -6.91 33.19
N SER A 396 17.32 -6.72 32.75
CA SER A 396 16.36 -5.80 33.37
C SER A 396 15.98 -6.35 34.75
N GLY A 397 16.64 -5.85 35.78
CA GLY A 397 16.38 -6.23 37.17
C GLY A 397 16.51 -5.02 38.08
N SER A 398 15.38 -4.51 38.54
CA SER A 398 15.25 -3.60 39.68
C SER A 398 15.85 -4.25 40.93
N ALA A 399 16.97 -3.72 41.42
CA ALA A 399 17.45 -3.99 42.76
C ALA A 399 18.08 -2.70 43.32
N THR A 400 17.38 -2.09 44.27
CA THR A 400 17.85 -1.03 45.16
C THR A 400 18.99 -1.58 46.03
N PRO A 401 20.17 -0.96 46.10
CA PRO A 401 21.08 -1.18 47.22
C PRO A 401 20.73 -0.22 48.36
N SER A 402 20.52 -0.80 49.54
CA SER A 402 20.38 -0.12 50.82
C SER A 402 21.70 0.58 51.19
N ALA A 403 21.66 1.88 51.50
CA ALA A 403 22.80 2.63 52.01
C ALA A 403 22.79 2.62 53.54
N GLY A 404 23.74 1.88 54.12
CA GLY A 404 24.10 1.94 55.54
C GLY A 404 25.40 2.74 55.74
N ALA A 405 25.30 3.74 56.62
CA ALA A 405 26.32 4.35 57.49
C ALA A 405 27.68 4.86 56.94
N SER A 406 27.82 6.19 57.03
CA SER A 406 28.95 7.01 57.52
C SER A 406 30.40 6.70 57.11
N ALA A 407 31.02 7.65 56.40
CA ALA A 407 32.10 8.49 56.95
C ALA A 407 32.50 9.61 55.94
N ALA A 408 32.46 10.86 56.38
CA ALA A 408 33.21 11.96 55.75
C ALA A 408 34.66 11.95 56.30
N PRO A 409 35.67 12.38 55.51
CA PRO A 409 36.11 13.77 55.65
C PRO A 409 36.63 14.49 54.38
N ALA A 410 36.47 15.83 54.42
CA ALA A 410 37.26 16.94 53.86
C ALA A 410 37.36 17.20 52.32
N PRO A 411 37.46 18.49 51.91
CA PRO A 411 37.25 18.92 50.52
C PRO A 411 38.56 18.98 49.72
N GLY A 412 38.67 18.11 48.71
CA GLY A 412 39.67 18.22 47.63
C GLY A 412 38.93 18.46 46.31
N GLY A 413 39.42 19.41 45.51
CA GLY A 413 38.79 19.83 44.25
C GLY A 413 38.49 18.68 43.27
N PRO A 414 37.57 18.90 42.32
CA PRO A 414 37.13 17.84 41.40
C PRO A 414 38.32 17.28 40.63
N PRO A 415 38.48 15.95 40.52
CA PRO A 415 39.51 15.36 39.68
C PRO A 415 39.25 15.76 38.21
N PRO A 416 40.29 15.99 37.40
CA PRO A 416 40.11 16.28 35.98
C PRO A 416 39.37 15.11 35.33
N ALA A 417 38.32 15.43 34.56
CA ALA A 417 37.58 14.45 33.78
C ALA A 417 38.55 13.68 32.87
N PRO A 418 38.42 12.34 32.74
CA PRO A 418 39.25 11.58 31.83
C PRO A 418 39.11 12.14 30.42
N ALA A 419 40.24 12.40 29.76
CA ALA A 419 40.27 12.89 28.38
C ALA A 419 39.42 11.96 27.50
N PRO A 420 38.52 12.51 26.66
CA PRO A 420 37.58 11.67 25.95
C PRO A 420 38.34 10.84 24.90
N GLY A 421 38.29 9.53 25.05
CA GLY A 421 38.98 8.57 24.17
C GLY A 421 38.48 8.62 22.72
N PRO A 422 39.11 7.88 21.79
CA PRO A 422 38.70 7.87 20.38
C PRO A 422 37.22 7.48 20.22
N GLY A 423 36.57 7.99 19.17
CA GLY A 423 35.18 7.71 18.87
C GLY A 423 34.90 6.21 18.74
N ARG A 424 33.93 5.70 19.49
CA ARG A 424 33.48 4.30 19.49
C ARG A 424 32.03 4.22 19.08
N LEU A 425 31.70 3.20 18.28
CA LEU A 425 30.33 2.93 17.84
C LEU A 425 29.78 1.72 18.61
N THR A 426 28.70 1.91 19.35
CA THR A 426 27.92 0.81 19.95
C THR A 426 26.70 0.52 19.08
N ILE A 427 26.42 -0.77 18.87
CA ILE A 427 25.36 -1.25 17.98
C ILE A 427 24.38 -2.06 18.82
N GLU A 428 23.11 -1.67 18.78
CA GLU A 428 22.01 -2.42 19.37
C GLU A 428 21.01 -2.76 18.27
N ALA A 429 20.52 -3.99 18.24
CA ALA A 429 19.55 -4.41 17.24
C ALA A 429 18.36 -5.06 17.94
N GLN A 430 17.15 -4.64 17.56
CA GLN A 430 15.91 -5.14 18.14
C GLN A 430 14.88 -5.41 17.05
N PRO A 431 14.15 -6.53 17.12
CA PRO A 431 13.02 -6.79 16.23
C PRO A 431 11.86 -5.86 16.58
N SER A 432 11.18 -5.31 15.57
CA SER A 432 10.00 -4.45 15.72
C SER A 432 8.98 -4.81 14.63
N GLY A 433 8.10 -5.77 14.95
CA GLY A 433 7.11 -6.29 13.99
C GLY A 433 7.78 -6.97 12.79
N THR A 434 7.55 -6.46 11.57
CA THR A 434 8.13 -6.97 10.31
C THR A 434 9.47 -6.32 9.94
N THR A 435 10.04 -5.52 10.83
CA THR A 435 11.19 -4.65 10.57
C THR A 435 12.21 -4.79 11.68
N THR A 436 13.50 -4.70 11.35
CA THR A 436 14.58 -4.71 12.35
C THR A 436 15.08 -3.29 12.57
N LEU A 437 15.13 -2.84 13.82
CA LEU A 437 15.68 -1.53 14.19
C LEU A 437 17.11 -1.71 14.69
N ILE A 438 18.07 -1.09 14.02
CA ILE A 438 19.48 -1.08 14.41
C ILE A 438 19.83 0.33 14.93
N THR A 439 20.04 0.45 16.23
CA THR A 439 20.46 1.71 16.87
C THR A 439 21.98 1.77 16.92
N LEU A 440 22.54 2.81 16.29
CA LEU A 440 23.94 3.18 16.35
C LEU A 440 24.12 4.32 17.35
N ARG A 441 25.05 4.17 18.29
CA ARG A 441 25.38 5.23 19.25
C ARG A 441 26.88 5.50 19.24
N ALA A 442 27.24 6.77 19.04
CA ALA A 442 28.62 7.22 19.10
C ALA A 442 28.97 7.64 20.55
N SER A 443 30.07 7.10 21.05
CA SER A 443 30.65 7.41 22.37
C SER A 443 32.12 7.80 22.20
N GLY A 444 32.76 8.38 23.21
CA GLY A 444 34.11 8.95 23.10
C GLY A 444 34.10 10.44 22.74
N GLY A 445 35.24 10.98 22.34
CA GLY A 445 35.47 12.42 22.11
C GLY A 445 35.43 12.89 20.66
N GLU A 446 35.48 11.96 19.71
CA GLU A 446 35.59 12.27 18.28
C GLU A 446 34.33 11.84 17.49
N PRO A 447 33.96 12.56 16.41
CA PRO A 447 32.92 12.12 15.50
C PRO A 447 33.26 10.78 14.83
N VAL A 448 32.28 9.89 14.74
CA VAL A 448 32.41 8.58 14.09
C VAL A 448 31.74 8.61 12.72
N VAL A 449 32.55 8.44 11.66
CA VAL A 449 32.06 8.19 10.30
C VAL A 449 31.70 6.71 10.21
N TRP A 450 30.43 6.39 9.95
CA TRP A 450 29.93 5.03 9.92
C TRP A 450 29.33 4.67 8.55
N SER A 451 29.36 3.37 8.24
CA SER A 451 28.71 2.81 7.05
C SER A 451 28.10 1.45 7.34
N MET A 452 27.05 1.08 6.59
CA MET A 452 26.37 -0.19 6.69
C MET A 452 26.20 -0.81 5.30
N THR A 453 26.50 -2.10 5.19
CA THR A 453 26.31 -2.89 3.96
C THR A 453 25.58 -4.18 4.28
N THR A 454 24.83 -4.72 3.32
CA THR A 454 24.11 -5.99 3.46
C THR A 454 24.49 -6.94 2.35
N ASP A 455 24.50 -8.24 2.66
CA ASP A 455 24.72 -9.32 1.70
C ASP A 455 23.42 -9.84 1.05
N ALA A 456 22.26 -9.34 1.50
CA ALA A 456 20.95 -9.77 1.02
C ALA A 456 20.26 -8.66 0.20
N PRO A 457 20.01 -8.86 -1.11
CA PRO A 457 19.41 -7.83 -1.96
C PRO A 457 17.92 -7.57 -1.64
N TRP A 458 17.27 -8.48 -0.91
CA TRP A 458 15.90 -8.32 -0.41
C TRP A 458 15.81 -7.55 0.92
N LEU A 459 16.93 -7.15 1.54
CA LEU A 459 16.93 -6.26 2.69
C LEU A 459 17.16 -4.81 2.24
N ARG A 460 16.34 -3.89 2.73
CA ARG A 460 16.53 -2.44 2.50
C ARG A 460 16.86 -1.71 3.79
N LEU A 461 17.95 -0.96 3.76
CA LEU A 461 18.39 -0.08 4.83
C LEU A 461 17.88 1.33 4.56
N SER A 462 17.23 1.95 5.55
CA SER A 462 16.81 3.36 5.48
C SER A 462 17.98 4.33 5.32
N ARG A 463 19.17 3.97 5.82
CA ARG A 463 20.44 4.69 5.65
C ARG A 463 21.61 3.70 5.61
N THR A 464 22.60 4.00 4.78
CA THR A 464 23.79 3.16 4.58
C THR A 464 25.08 3.82 5.08
N GLY A 465 25.03 5.07 5.55
CA GLY A 465 26.19 5.74 6.13
C GLY A 465 25.87 7.13 6.68
N GLY A 466 26.83 7.69 7.40
CA GLY A 466 26.74 9.04 7.97
C GLY A 466 27.86 9.35 8.96
N VAL A 467 27.75 10.49 9.65
CA VAL A 467 28.67 10.90 10.71
C VAL A 467 27.87 11.12 11.99
N LEU A 468 28.28 10.49 13.09
CA LEU A 468 27.69 10.66 14.42
C LEU A 468 28.67 11.40 15.32
N ARG A 469 28.22 12.52 15.89
CA ARG A 469 29.00 13.24 16.90
C ARG A 469 28.97 12.49 18.24
N PRO A 470 29.95 12.72 19.13
CA PRO A 470 29.92 12.20 20.50
C PRO A 470 28.57 12.34 21.18
N GLY A 471 28.05 11.24 21.72
CA GLY A 471 26.76 11.19 22.42
C GLY A 471 25.53 11.10 21.51
N GLN A 472 25.68 11.20 20.19
CA GLN A 472 24.55 11.05 19.27
C GLN A 472 24.18 9.57 19.07
N SER A 473 22.87 9.35 18.93
CA SER A 473 22.28 8.08 18.58
C SER A 473 21.43 8.23 17.32
N LEU A 474 21.45 7.21 16.46
CA LEU A 474 20.66 7.13 15.25
C LEU A 474 20.10 5.72 15.10
N THR A 475 18.83 5.60 14.72
CA THR A 475 18.21 4.31 14.43
C THR A 475 18.08 4.11 12.92
N VAL A 476 18.68 3.04 12.41
CA VAL A 476 18.56 2.57 11.03
C VAL A 476 17.49 1.48 10.99
N VAL A 477 16.44 1.75 10.22
CA VAL A 477 15.34 0.83 9.95
C VAL A 477 15.75 -0.12 8.82
N VAL A 478 15.60 -1.44 9.04
CA VAL A 478 15.86 -2.51 8.07
C VAL A 478 14.55 -3.21 7.72
N THR A 479 14.11 -3.06 6.47
CA THR A 479 12.85 -3.64 5.96
C THR A 479 13.10 -4.78 4.99
N VAL A 480 12.29 -5.85 5.08
CA VAL A 480 12.33 -6.99 4.14
C VAL A 480 11.43 -6.72 2.94
N ASP A 481 11.96 -6.87 1.74
CA ASP A 481 11.19 -6.87 0.50
C ASP A 481 10.56 -8.25 0.28
N HIS A 482 9.33 -8.41 0.77
CA HIS A 482 8.59 -9.67 0.69
C HIS A 482 8.34 -10.18 -0.74
N ALA A 483 8.50 -9.34 -1.77
CA ALA A 483 8.39 -9.80 -3.16
C ALA A 483 9.64 -10.56 -3.63
N SER A 484 10.77 -10.33 -2.97
CA SER A 484 12.08 -10.87 -3.35
C SER A 484 12.73 -11.73 -2.26
N GLU A 485 12.03 -11.96 -1.15
CA GLU A 485 12.55 -12.79 -0.05
C GLU A 485 12.55 -14.29 -0.42
N PRO A 486 13.51 -15.07 0.10
CA PRO A 486 13.54 -16.52 -0.13
C PRO A 486 12.31 -17.24 0.43
N VAL A 487 11.87 -18.30 -0.27
CA VAL A 487 10.83 -19.22 0.22
C VAL A 487 11.40 -20.05 1.38
N GLY A 488 10.67 -20.15 2.49
CA GLY A 488 11.13 -20.85 3.69
C GLY A 488 12.04 -20.01 4.60
N ARG A 489 12.81 -20.67 5.47
CA ARG A 489 13.70 -19.98 6.44
C ARG A 489 14.91 -19.37 5.73
N TRP A 490 15.27 -18.16 6.12
CA TRP A 490 16.42 -17.44 5.60
C TRP A 490 17.20 -16.72 6.71
N SER A 491 18.48 -16.43 6.44
CA SER A 491 19.37 -15.65 7.31
C SER A 491 20.17 -14.69 6.44
N ALA A 492 20.34 -13.45 6.91
CA ALA A 492 21.02 -12.37 6.21
C ALA A 492 21.88 -11.56 7.17
N ARG A 493 22.95 -10.93 6.66
CA ARG A 493 23.90 -10.16 7.48
C ARG A 493 23.95 -8.70 7.06
N VAL A 494 24.08 -7.85 8.07
CA VAL A 494 24.32 -6.43 7.91
C VAL A 494 25.63 -6.09 8.61
N ALA A 495 26.64 -5.72 7.84
CA ALA A 495 27.96 -5.32 8.35
C ALA A 495 27.97 -3.81 8.64
N VAL A 496 28.55 -3.43 9.79
CA VAL A 496 28.64 -2.05 10.25
C VAL A 496 30.11 -1.67 10.46
N ALA A 497 30.52 -0.54 9.87
CA ALA A 497 31.82 0.07 10.06
C ALA A 497 31.70 1.42 10.79
N PRO A 498 32.71 1.84 11.56
CA PRO A 498 33.96 1.14 11.85
C PRO A 498 33.77 0.11 12.99
N GLY A 499 34.61 -0.93 13.03
CA GLY A 499 34.60 -1.95 14.10
C GLY A 499 34.07 -3.33 13.71
N GLY A 500 33.61 -3.52 12.46
CA GLY A 500 33.30 -4.84 11.91
C GLY A 500 32.13 -5.57 12.57
N GLY A 501 31.25 -4.84 13.26
CA GLY A 501 30.06 -5.43 13.89
C GLY A 501 29.13 -6.00 12.83
N VAL A 502 28.64 -7.22 13.05
CA VAL A 502 27.70 -7.89 12.13
C VAL A 502 26.39 -8.16 12.86
N VAL A 503 25.30 -7.65 12.28
CA VAL A 503 23.94 -7.96 12.74
C VAL A 503 23.39 -9.06 11.84
N THR A 504 23.09 -10.21 12.44
CA THR A 504 22.44 -11.32 11.74
C THR A 504 20.93 -11.23 11.94
N ILE A 505 20.20 -11.23 10.83
CA ILE A 505 18.75 -11.15 10.78
C ILE A 505 18.24 -12.48 10.21
N GLU A 506 17.40 -13.17 10.97
CA GLU A 506 16.76 -14.42 10.56
C GLU A 506 15.27 -14.20 10.38
N GLY A 507 14.69 -14.88 9.39
CA GLY A 507 13.27 -14.77 9.11
C GLY A 507 12.73 -15.96 8.33
N GLN A 508 11.43 -15.92 8.06
CA GLN A 508 10.73 -16.98 7.33
C GLN A 508 9.84 -16.36 6.25
N GLY A 509 10.20 -16.61 4.99
CA GLY A 509 9.40 -16.22 3.84
C GLY A 509 8.24 -17.17 3.59
N ARG A 510 7.50 -16.92 2.50
CA ARG A 510 6.28 -17.67 2.15
C ARG A 510 6.49 -19.19 2.23
N ALA A 511 5.50 -19.91 2.78
CA ALA A 511 5.51 -21.36 2.76
C ALA A 511 5.49 -21.88 1.32
N PRO A 512 6.24 -22.96 1.00
CA PRO A 512 6.13 -23.60 -0.30
C PRO A 512 4.67 -23.99 -0.56
N GLU A 513 4.16 -23.62 -1.73
CA GLU A 513 2.80 -23.93 -2.14
C GLU A 513 2.67 -25.46 -2.23
N PRO A 514 1.68 -26.09 -1.57
CA PRO A 514 1.53 -27.54 -1.64
C PRO A 514 1.28 -27.94 -3.10
N SER A 515 2.09 -28.87 -3.61
CA SER A 515 1.90 -29.44 -4.93
C SER A 515 0.45 -29.90 -5.09
N PRO A 516 -0.25 -29.54 -6.19
CA PRO A 516 -1.62 -29.97 -6.41
C PRO A 516 -1.65 -31.50 -6.43
N SER A 517 -2.44 -32.10 -5.54
CA SER A 517 -2.67 -33.54 -5.55
C SER A 517 -3.32 -33.94 -6.87
N PRO A 518 -2.90 -35.06 -7.50
CA PRO A 518 -3.51 -35.51 -8.75
C PRO A 518 -5.01 -35.76 -8.55
N PRO A 519 -5.85 -35.46 -9.54
CA PRO A 519 -7.30 -35.63 -9.43
C PRO A 519 -7.64 -37.12 -9.18
N ARG A 520 -8.49 -37.36 -8.20
CA ARG A 520 -9.01 -38.69 -7.87
C ARG A 520 -9.81 -39.22 -9.07
N PRO A 521 -9.55 -40.45 -9.56
CA PRO A 521 -10.33 -41.01 -10.67
C PRO A 521 -11.81 -41.12 -10.27
N SER A 522 -12.69 -40.70 -11.19
CA SER A 522 -14.14 -40.76 -10.99
C SER A 522 -14.61 -42.22 -11.00
N PRO A 523 -15.57 -42.60 -10.14
CA PRO A 523 -16.12 -43.95 -10.14
C PRO A 523 -16.88 -44.22 -11.45
N PRO A 524 -16.85 -45.46 -11.97
CA PRO A 524 -17.56 -45.81 -13.20
C PRO A 524 -19.08 -45.75 -13.01
N PRO A 525 -19.83 -45.45 -14.09
CA PRO A 525 -21.30 -45.39 -14.03
C PRO A 525 -21.90 -46.76 -13.71
N PRO A 526 -23.05 -46.82 -12.99
CA PRO A 526 -23.71 -48.06 -12.66
C PRO A 526 -24.33 -48.73 -13.91
N ASP A 527 -24.27 -50.06 -13.95
CA ASP A 527 -24.85 -50.88 -15.01
C ASP A 527 -26.38 -50.71 -15.12
N PRO A 528 -26.94 -50.67 -16.34
CA PRO A 528 -28.37 -50.54 -16.54
C PRO A 528 -29.12 -51.80 -16.08
N THR A 529 -30.05 -51.62 -15.13
CA THR A 529 -30.93 -52.69 -14.64
C THR A 529 -31.95 -53.08 -15.72
N PRO A 530 -32.17 -54.38 -16.00
CA PRO A 530 -33.15 -54.81 -17.01
C PRO A 530 -34.58 -54.46 -16.61
N GLN A 531 -35.31 -53.85 -17.55
CA GLN A 531 -36.73 -53.48 -17.43
C GLN A 531 -37.62 -54.74 -17.51
N PRO A 532 -38.61 -54.93 -16.62
CA PRO A 532 -39.58 -56.01 -16.76
C PRO A 532 -40.61 -55.67 -17.86
N PRO A 533 -41.05 -56.66 -18.67
CA PRO A 533 -41.99 -56.42 -19.77
C PRO A 533 -43.41 -56.25 -19.24
N GLY A 534 -44.07 -55.17 -19.66
CA GLY A 534 -45.49 -54.89 -19.40
C GLY A 534 -46.32 -54.96 -20.70
N PRO A 535 -47.58 -55.43 -20.64
CA PRO A 535 -48.20 -56.25 -21.68
C PRO A 535 -48.83 -55.48 -22.86
N THR A 536 -48.84 -56.18 -24.00
CA THR A 536 -49.51 -55.87 -25.28
C THR A 536 -51.05 -55.81 -25.15
N PRO A 537 -51.75 -55.12 -26.07
CA PRO A 537 -53.03 -54.44 -25.83
C PRO A 537 -54.26 -55.31 -26.12
N ALA A 538 -55.41 -54.90 -25.57
CA ALA A 538 -56.73 -55.36 -26.01
C ALA A 538 -57.57 -54.15 -26.47
N SER A 539 -58.27 -54.36 -27.58
CA SER A 539 -59.14 -53.44 -28.33
C SER A 539 -60.34 -52.92 -27.56
#